data_AF-A0A359E2U8-F1
#
_entry.id   AF-A0A359E2U8-F1
#
_cell.length_a   1.000
_cell.length_b   1.000
_cell.length_c   1.000
_cell.angle_alpha   90.00
_cell.angle_beta   90.00
_cell.angle_gamma   90.00
#
_symmetry.space_group_name_H-M   'P 1'
#
loop_
_entity.id
_entity.type
_entity.pdbx_description
1 polymer ?
#
loop_
_entity_poly.entity_id
_entity_poly.type
_entity_poly.pdbx_seq_one_letter_code
_entity_poly.pdbx_strand_id
1 'polypeptide(L)'
;MEASFTLIDFLLFFASFLLGFVFALFFLIFAIAVLIKIFSRYEFEFNTDDYTISKYYRFFSYFRFRMRTIGFEEVEEFLFSDHDSGEALFSKGMERKDWFTLDIMMDNGYMRLVKSERDELDQLFELFQLLEDRLDLYFKFKMDFE
;
A
#
# COMPACT_ATOMS: atom_id res chain seq x y z
N MET A 1 50.13 31.34 16.65
CA MET A 1 49.34 32.22 15.78
C MET A 1 47.88 31.91 16.07
N GLU A 2 47.19 32.80 16.78
CA GLU A 2 45.73 32.74 16.88
C GLU A 2 45.19 33.12 15.49
N ALA A 3 44.59 32.17 14.79
CA ALA A 3 43.92 32.48 13.54
C ALA A 3 42.75 33.42 13.86
N SER A 4 42.79 34.66 13.35
CA SER A 4 41.66 35.58 13.51
C SER A 4 40.49 35.01 12.71
N PHE A 5 39.42 34.61 13.38
CA PHE A 5 38.21 34.13 12.73
C PHE A 5 37.65 35.25 11.84
N THR A 6 37.70 35.05 10.53
CA THR A 6 37.27 36.07 9.57
C THR A 6 35.77 36.00 9.32
N LEU A 7 35.21 37.08 8.78
CA LEU A 7 33.80 37.09 8.35
C LEU A 7 33.49 35.97 7.34
N ILE A 8 34.47 35.60 6.49
CA ILE A 8 34.35 34.52 5.52
C ILE A 8 34.24 33.17 6.23
N ASP A 9 35.07 32.93 7.26
CA ASP A 9 35.02 31.70 8.06
C ASP A 9 33.66 31.56 8.77
N PHE A 10 33.12 32.66 9.29
CA PHE A 10 31.77 32.69 9.88
C PHE A 10 30.68 32.34 8.87
N LEU A 11 30.72 32.96 7.69
CA LEU A 11 29.73 32.72 6.64
C LEU A 11 29.77 31.27 6.13
N LEU A 12 30.97 30.70 5.95
CA LEU A 12 31.15 29.31 5.56
C LEU A 12 30.67 28.34 6.64
N PHE A 13 30.97 28.62 7.91
CA PHE A 13 30.46 27.83 9.04
C PHE A 13 28.93 27.87 9.10
N PHE A 14 28.34 29.06 8.97
CA PHE A 14 26.88 29.24 9.01
C PHE A 14 26.18 28.57 7.83
N ALA A 15 26.73 28.70 6.61
CA ALA A 15 26.22 28.00 5.43
C ALA A 15 26.31 26.47 5.59
N SER A 16 27.40 25.95 6.14
CA SER A 16 27.58 24.52 6.40
C SER A 16 26.58 24.02 7.46
N PHE A 17 26.32 24.82 8.50
CA PHE A 17 25.30 24.53 9.50
C PHE A 17 23.90 24.48 8.89
N LEU A 18 23.52 25.46 8.08
CA LEU A 18 22.24 25.48 7.38
C LEU A 18 22.08 24.27 6.45
N LEU A 19 23.12 23.94 5.69
CA LEU A 19 23.14 22.76 4.83
C LEU A 19 22.92 21.48 5.65
N GLY A 20 23.65 21.32 6.76
CA GLY A 20 23.49 20.18 7.66
C GLY A 20 22.09 20.09 8.26
N PHE A 21 21.50 21.23 8.64
CA PHE A 21 20.13 21.30 9.14
C PHE A 21 19.11 20.84 8.08
N VAL A 22 19.26 21.28 6.83
CA VAL A 22 18.40 20.86 5.72
C VAL A 22 18.51 19.35 5.49
N PHE A 23 19.72 18.78 5.49
CA PHE A 23 19.90 17.34 5.38
C PHE A 23 19.25 16.57 6.53
N ALA A 24 19.39 17.05 7.77
CA ALA A 24 18.74 16.45 8.92
C ALA A 24 17.20 16.48 8.81
N LEU A 25 16.64 17.57 8.27
CA LEU A 25 15.20 17.69 8.02
C LEU A 25 14.72 16.66 6.99
N PHE A 26 15.45 16.51 5.87
CA PHE A 26 15.14 15.50 4.86
C PHE A 26 15.21 14.09 5.45
N PHE A 27 16.24 13.80 6.24
CA PHE A 27 16.37 12.51 6.91
C PHE A 27 15.22 12.25 7.89
N LEU A 28 14.78 13.26 8.64
CA LEU A 28 13.63 13.16 9.53
C LEU A 28 12.33 12.86 8.77
N ILE A 29 12.06 13.58 7.68
CA ILE A 29 10.89 13.34 6.82
C ILE A 29 10.91 11.91 6.27
N PHE A 30 12.09 11.47 5.79
CA PHE A 30 12.26 10.10 5.30
C PHE A 30 12.03 9.06 6.40
N ALA A 31 12.60 9.25 7.59
CA ALA A 31 12.42 8.34 8.72
C ALA A 31 10.94 8.25 9.14
N ILE A 32 10.24 9.38 9.20
CA ILE A 32 8.80 9.43 9.47
C ILE A 32 8.02 8.68 8.39
N ALA A 33 8.34 8.88 7.11
CA ALA A 33 7.67 8.17 6.02
C ALA A 33 7.88 6.64 6.09
N VAL A 34 9.10 6.19 6.42
CA VAL A 34 9.40 4.76 6.62
C VAL A 34 8.63 4.20 7.81
N LEU A 35 8.60 4.90 8.94
CA LEU A 35 7.79 4.50 10.10
C LEU A 35 6.30 4.42 9.73
N ILE A 36 5.79 5.41 9.01
CA ILE A 36 4.40 5.39 8.54
C ILE A 36 4.15 4.14 7.69
N LYS A 37 5.03 3.83 6.75
CA LYS A 37 4.92 2.65 5.88
C LYS A 37 4.96 1.33 6.65
N ILE A 38 5.82 1.19 7.65
CA ILE A 38 5.96 -0.06 8.43
C ILE A 38 4.75 -0.30 9.33
N PHE A 39 4.22 0.76 9.94
CA PHE A 39 3.15 0.65 10.95
C PHE A 39 1.75 0.91 10.39
N SER A 40 1.61 1.22 9.10
CA SER A 40 0.31 1.35 8.46
C SER A 40 -0.11 0.07 7.76
N ARG A 41 -1.37 -0.33 7.96
CA ARG A 41 -1.97 -1.50 7.33
C ARG A 41 -3.44 -1.21 7.00
N TYR A 42 -3.90 -1.75 5.88
CA TYR A 42 -5.32 -1.80 5.60
C TYR A 42 -5.91 -3.05 6.25
N GLU A 43 -7.06 -2.90 6.89
CA GLU A 43 -7.82 -4.01 7.48
C GLU A 43 -9.20 -4.02 6.85
N PHE A 44 -9.68 -5.23 6.56
CA PHE A 44 -11.02 -5.47 6.06
C PHE A 44 -11.79 -6.25 7.11
N GLU A 45 -12.97 -5.76 7.45
CA GLU A 45 -13.88 -6.42 8.38
C GLU A 45 -15.14 -6.81 7.62
N PHE A 46 -15.37 -8.11 7.53
CA PHE A 46 -16.56 -8.69 6.92
C PHE A 46 -17.54 -9.01 8.04
N ASN A 47 -18.62 -8.23 8.14
CA ASN A 47 -19.65 -8.41 9.14
C ASN A 47 -20.85 -9.10 8.51
N THR A 48 -21.04 -10.38 8.83
CA THR A 48 -22.14 -11.21 8.32
C THR A 48 -23.47 -10.91 8.98
N ASP A 49 -23.48 -10.33 10.18
CA ASP A 49 -24.71 -10.00 10.91
C ASP A 49 -25.36 -8.74 10.32
N ASP A 50 -24.53 -7.73 9.99
CA ASP A 50 -24.98 -6.48 9.39
C ASP A 50 -24.90 -6.48 7.85
N TYR A 51 -24.40 -7.56 7.23
CA TYR A 51 -24.15 -7.67 5.78
C TYR A 51 -23.34 -6.49 5.22
N THR A 52 -22.26 -6.12 5.91
CA THR A 52 -21.38 -5.00 5.52
C THR A 52 -19.91 -5.38 5.49
N ILE A 53 -19.17 -4.77 4.56
CA ILE A 53 -17.71 -4.83 4.47
C ILE A 53 -17.17 -3.46 4.84
N SER A 54 -16.34 -3.38 5.88
CA SER A 54 -15.72 -2.14 6.33
C SER A 54 -14.20 -2.17 6.10
N LYS A 55 -13.70 -1.18 5.37
CA LYS A 55 -12.27 -0.92 5.18
C LYS A 55 -11.77 0.06 6.23
N TYR A 56 -10.75 -0.34 6.95
CA TYR A 56 -10.07 0.47 7.95
C TYR A 56 -8.63 0.72 7.53
N TYR A 57 -8.14 1.92 7.83
CA TYR A 57 -6.73 2.24 7.84
C TYR A 57 -6.24 2.21 9.28
N ARG A 58 -5.37 1.25 9.59
CA ARG A 58 -4.77 1.11 10.90
C ARG A 58 -3.37 1.70 10.87
N PHE A 59 -3.09 2.60 11.81
CA PHE A 59 -1.76 3.14 12.03
C PHE A 59 -1.30 2.85 13.46
N PHE A 60 -0.17 2.15 13.59
CA PHE A 60 0.24 1.49 14.83
C PHE A 60 -0.82 0.49 15.34
N SER A 61 -0.55 -0.18 16.46
CA SER A 61 -1.50 -1.13 17.06
C SER A 61 -2.76 -0.46 17.60
N TYR A 62 -2.80 0.86 17.79
CA TYR A 62 -3.84 1.53 18.56
C TYR A 62 -4.83 2.37 17.74
N PHE A 63 -4.41 2.96 16.61
CA PHE A 63 -5.29 3.85 15.85
C PHE A 63 -5.89 3.12 14.66
N ARG A 64 -7.23 2.98 14.66
CA ARG A 64 -8.00 2.36 13.57
C ARG A 64 -8.99 3.39 13.04
N PHE A 65 -8.79 3.86 11.82
CA PHE A 65 -9.65 4.82 11.16
C PHE A 65 -10.52 4.11 10.13
N ARG A 66 -11.84 4.20 10.26
CA ARG A 66 -12.77 3.69 9.25
C ARG A 66 -12.68 4.57 8.01
N MET A 67 -12.35 3.98 6.86
CA MET A 67 -12.27 4.71 5.60
C MET A 67 -13.59 4.66 4.84
N ARG A 68 -14.13 3.45 4.68
CA ARG A 68 -15.33 3.20 3.90
C ARG A 68 -16.03 1.96 4.42
N THR A 69 -17.36 1.97 4.35
CA THR A 69 -18.20 0.79 4.55
C THR A 69 -19.07 0.64 3.31
N ILE A 70 -19.21 -0.59 2.84
CA ILE A 70 -20.08 -0.98 1.72
C ILE A 70 -21.01 -2.11 2.18
N GLY A 71 -22.21 -2.16 1.63
CA GLY A 71 -23.12 -3.30 1.80
C GLY A 71 -22.68 -4.50 0.96
N PHE A 72 -23.07 -5.70 1.36
CA PHE A 72 -22.84 -6.92 0.56
C PHE A 72 -23.54 -6.85 -0.80
N GLU A 73 -24.67 -6.14 -0.89
CA GLU A 73 -25.40 -5.91 -2.13
C GLU A 73 -24.64 -5.07 -3.17
N GLU A 74 -23.67 -4.26 -2.73
CA GLU A 74 -22.82 -3.46 -3.63
C GLU A 74 -21.67 -4.29 -4.22
N VAL A 75 -21.50 -5.55 -3.79
CA VAL A 75 -20.41 -6.43 -4.21
C VAL A 75 -20.90 -7.36 -5.30
N GLU A 76 -20.31 -7.24 -6.48
CA GLU A 76 -20.59 -8.14 -7.60
C GLU A 76 -19.83 -9.46 -7.44
N GLU A 77 -18.51 -9.37 -7.24
CA GLU A 77 -17.61 -10.52 -7.11
C GLU A 77 -16.27 -10.14 -6.47
N PHE A 78 -15.55 -11.15 -5.98
CA PHE A 78 -14.13 -11.09 -5.66
C PHE A 78 -13.35 -11.58 -6.88
N LEU A 79 -12.49 -10.71 -7.41
CA LEU A 79 -11.70 -10.98 -8.59
C LEU A 79 -10.22 -11.16 -8.20
N PHE A 80 -9.68 -12.33 -8.51
CA PHE A 80 -8.26 -12.58 -8.50
C PHE A 80 -7.72 -12.49 -9.94
N SER A 81 -6.90 -11.48 -10.24
CA SER A 81 -6.47 -11.23 -11.62
C SER A 81 -5.04 -10.74 -11.73
N ASP A 82 -4.52 -10.74 -12.95
CA ASP A 82 -3.25 -10.12 -13.33
C ASP A 82 -3.41 -8.92 -14.27
N HIS A 83 -4.60 -8.32 -14.36
CA HIS A 83 -4.88 -7.18 -15.25
C HIS A 83 -3.98 -5.95 -15.02
N ASP A 84 -3.42 -5.81 -13.81
CA ASP A 84 -2.45 -4.77 -13.47
C ASP A 84 -1.03 -5.04 -14.05
N SER A 85 -0.81 -6.22 -14.65
CA SER A 85 0.42 -6.62 -15.33
C SER A 85 0.53 -5.98 -16.70
N GLY A 86 1.38 -4.96 -16.83
CA GLY A 86 1.54 -4.19 -18.07
C GLY A 86 2.90 -4.33 -18.74
N GLU A 87 2.93 -4.11 -20.06
CA GLU A 87 4.13 -4.06 -20.92
C GLU A 87 4.97 -2.76 -20.76
N ALA A 88 4.72 -1.94 -19.74
CA ALA A 88 5.14 -0.52 -19.70
C ALA A 88 6.66 -0.27 -19.87
N LEU A 89 7.50 -1.30 -19.72
CA LEU A 89 8.96 -1.22 -19.92
C LEU A 89 9.53 -2.32 -20.85
N PHE A 90 8.67 -3.11 -21.50
CA PHE A 90 9.09 -4.24 -22.34
C PHE A 90 9.96 -3.80 -23.53
N SER A 91 9.64 -2.65 -24.14
CA SER A 91 10.38 -2.07 -25.27
C SER A 91 11.84 -1.68 -24.96
N LYS A 92 12.26 -1.71 -23.68
CA LYS A 92 13.62 -1.36 -23.23
C LYS A 92 14.39 -2.55 -22.64
N GLY A 93 13.90 -3.78 -22.79
CA GLY A 93 14.59 -5.01 -22.36
C GLY A 93 14.54 -5.27 -20.85
N MET A 94 13.58 -4.68 -20.13
CA MET A 94 13.31 -5.03 -18.72
C MET A 94 12.33 -6.20 -18.66
N GLU A 95 12.53 -7.11 -17.69
CA GLU A 95 11.62 -8.24 -17.43
C GLU A 95 10.20 -7.73 -17.16
N ARG A 96 9.21 -8.45 -17.69
CA ARG A 96 7.79 -8.16 -17.46
C ARG A 96 7.54 -8.25 -15.96
N LYS A 97 7.11 -7.16 -15.34
CA LYS A 97 6.76 -7.17 -13.92
C LYS A 97 5.33 -7.67 -13.81
N ASP A 98 5.21 -8.97 -13.54
CA ASP A 98 3.93 -9.65 -13.34
C ASP A 98 3.37 -9.22 -11.96
N TRP A 99 2.20 -8.60 -11.99
CA TRP A 99 1.47 -8.12 -10.83
C TRP A 99 0.14 -8.85 -10.72
N PHE A 100 -0.14 -9.34 -9.52
CA PHE A 100 -1.37 -10.06 -9.22
C PHE A 100 -2.16 -9.28 -8.16
N THR A 101 -3.47 -9.21 -8.34
CA THR A 101 -4.35 -8.42 -7.47
C THR A 101 -5.56 -9.23 -7.04
N LEU A 102 -5.95 -9.02 -5.78
CA LEU A 102 -7.23 -9.47 -5.25
C LEU A 102 -8.09 -8.25 -4.98
N ASP A 103 -9.17 -8.12 -5.73
CA ASP A 103 -10.02 -6.94 -5.76
C ASP A 103 -11.49 -7.33 -5.48
N ILE A 104 -12.21 -6.49 -4.72
CA ILE A 104 -13.68 -6.55 -4.62
C ILE A 104 -14.26 -5.70 -5.74
N MET A 105 -14.98 -6.32 -6.66
CA MET A 105 -15.68 -5.67 -7.74
C MET A 105 -17.04 -5.17 -7.25
N MET A 106 -17.38 -3.95 -7.63
CA MET A 106 -18.62 -3.27 -7.29
C MET A 106 -19.18 -2.63 -8.57
N ASP A 107 -20.49 -2.37 -8.61
CA ASP A 107 -21.18 -1.76 -9.77
C ASP A 107 -20.48 -0.48 -10.31
N ASN A 108 -19.83 0.27 -9.42
CA ASN A 108 -19.22 1.57 -9.72
C ASN A 108 -17.69 1.59 -9.62
N GLY A 109 -17.03 0.43 -9.62
CA GLY A 109 -15.56 0.33 -9.59
C GLY A 109 -15.06 -0.86 -8.79
N TYR A 110 -13.85 -0.75 -8.23
CA TYR A 110 -13.26 -1.83 -7.44
C TYR A 110 -12.61 -1.33 -6.15
N MET A 111 -12.50 -2.22 -5.18
CA MET A 111 -11.78 -2.01 -3.93
C MET A 111 -10.68 -3.04 -3.81
N ARG A 112 -9.44 -2.57 -3.89
CA ARG A 112 -8.26 -3.44 -3.79
C ARG A 112 -8.02 -3.91 -2.36
N LEU A 113 -7.92 -5.24 -2.20
CA LEU A 113 -7.49 -5.87 -0.94
C LEU A 113 -5.98 -5.93 -0.91
N VAL A 114 -5.38 -6.61 -1.89
CA VAL A 114 -3.95 -6.88 -1.94
C VAL A 114 -3.46 -6.81 -3.38
N LYS A 115 -2.23 -6.33 -3.56
CA LYS A 115 -1.46 -6.41 -4.79
C LYS A 115 -0.08 -6.94 -4.46
N SER A 116 0.32 -7.98 -5.18
CA SER A 116 1.57 -8.69 -4.93
C SER A 116 2.30 -8.95 -6.24
N GLU A 117 3.61 -9.14 -6.11
CA GLU A 117 4.49 -9.58 -7.20
C GLU A 117 4.40 -11.11 -7.33
N ARG A 118 4.95 -11.65 -8.42
CA ARG A 118 4.89 -13.08 -8.73
C ARG A 118 5.47 -13.99 -7.66
N ASP A 119 6.48 -13.55 -6.93
CA ASP A 119 7.12 -14.28 -5.83
C ASP A 119 6.20 -14.47 -4.62
N GLU A 120 5.19 -13.61 -4.46
CA GLU A 120 4.18 -13.69 -3.40
C GLU A 120 2.85 -14.31 -3.89
N LEU A 121 2.80 -14.82 -5.13
CA LEU A 121 1.57 -15.34 -5.75
C LEU A 121 0.91 -16.44 -4.92
N ASP A 122 1.71 -17.37 -4.38
CA ASP A 122 1.20 -18.48 -3.57
C ASP A 122 0.47 -17.98 -2.32
N GLN A 123 1.01 -16.93 -1.67
CA GLN A 123 0.39 -16.33 -0.48
C GLN A 123 -0.91 -15.61 -0.84
N LEU A 124 -0.94 -14.95 -2.00
CA LEU A 124 -2.14 -14.28 -2.49
C LEU A 124 -3.23 -15.30 -2.85
N PHE A 125 -2.85 -16.44 -3.43
CA PHE A 125 -3.77 -17.53 -3.74
C PHE A 125 -4.31 -18.21 -2.47
N GLU A 126 -3.46 -18.45 -1.46
CA GLU A 126 -3.91 -18.93 -0.14
C GLU A 126 -4.94 -17.98 0.48
N LEU A 127 -4.73 -16.66 0.38
CA LEU A 127 -5.69 -15.67 0.84
C LEU A 127 -7.01 -15.73 0.05
N PHE A 128 -6.94 -15.89 -1.27
CA PHE A 128 -8.12 -16.06 -2.11
C PHE A 128 -8.94 -17.29 -1.68
N GLN A 129 -8.30 -18.44 -1.54
CA GLN A 129 -8.95 -19.68 -1.09
C GLN A 129 -9.56 -19.53 0.30
N LEU A 130 -8.84 -18.90 1.23
CA LEU A 130 -9.35 -18.66 2.58
C LEU A 130 -10.61 -17.78 2.57
N LEU A 131 -10.66 -16.77 1.69
CA LEU A 131 -11.84 -15.91 1.57
C LEU A 131 -13.00 -16.64 0.90
N GLU A 132 -12.72 -17.42 -0.14
CA GLU A 132 -13.71 -18.28 -0.81
C GLU A 132 -14.34 -19.25 0.20
N ASP A 133 -13.54 -20.03 0.92
CA ASP A 133 -14.01 -20.99 1.93
C ASP A 133 -14.88 -20.38 3.04
N ARG A 134 -14.75 -19.07 3.28
CA ARG A 134 -15.46 -18.38 4.37
C ARG A 134 -16.66 -17.58 3.89
N LEU A 135 -16.66 -17.15 2.63
CA LEU A 135 -17.61 -16.17 2.10
C LEU A 135 -18.27 -16.60 0.79
N ASP A 136 -18.01 -17.81 0.27
CA ASP A 136 -18.63 -18.41 -0.92
C ASP A 136 -20.17 -18.39 -0.88
N LEU A 137 -20.76 -18.50 0.31
CA LEU A 137 -22.20 -18.42 0.51
C LEU A 137 -22.78 -17.03 0.21
N TYR A 138 -21.96 -15.98 0.26
CA TYR A 138 -22.39 -14.59 0.12
C TYR A 138 -21.94 -13.95 -1.19
N PHE A 139 -20.79 -14.35 -1.73
CA PHE A 139 -20.19 -13.70 -2.89
C PHE A 139 -19.73 -14.70 -3.95
N LYS A 140 -19.61 -14.22 -5.17
CA LYS A 140 -18.95 -14.95 -6.25
C LYS A 140 -17.46 -14.71 -6.20
N PHE A 141 -16.69 -15.75 -6.45
CA PHE A 141 -15.24 -15.70 -6.56
C PHE A 141 -14.86 -16.05 -8.00
N LYS A 142 -13.99 -15.24 -8.61
CA LYS A 142 -13.54 -15.42 -9.98
C LYS A 142 -12.03 -15.27 -10.06
N MET A 143 -11.40 -16.14 -10.84
CA MET A 143 -10.02 -16.00 -11.28
C MET A 143 -9.99 -15.62 -12.76
N ASP A 144 -9.20 -14.62 -13.12
CA ASP A 144 -9.06 -14.14 -14.50
C ASP A 144 -7.59 -13.78 -14.77
N PHE A 145 -6.89 -14.64 -15.52
CA PHE A 145 -5.48 -14.48 -15.84
C PHE A 145 -5.29 -14.43 -17.37
N GLU A 146 -4.52 -13.46 -17.87
CA GLU A 146 -4.26 -13.23 -19.31
C GLU A 146 -2.90 -13.75 -19.82
#